data_AF-A0A679JLD9-F1
#
_entry.id   AF-A0A679JLD9-F1
#
_cell.length_a   1.000
_cell.length_b   1.000
_cell.length_c   1.000
_cell.angle_alpha   90.00
_cell.angle_beta   90.00
_cell.angle_gamma   90.00
#
_symmetry.space_group_name_H-M   'P 1'
#
loop_
_entity.id
_entity.type
_entity.pdbx_description
1 polymer ?
#
loop_
_entity_poly.entity_id
_entity_poly.type
_entity_poly.pdbx_seq_one_letter_code
_entity_poly.pdbx_strand_id
1 'polypeptide(L)'
;MAKRIMAGRSTPQSPRRTTSGPAVPTPATLAPDEARDLLEIKLAQLNSLLWCCYGDGNGWFEEAGEKHRDYMLWIAADLAREAEMLLEVSGRGRAG
;
A
#
# COMPACT_ATOMS: atom_id res chain seq x y z
N MET A 1 -40.42 -29.42 -20.48
CA MET A 1 -40.35 -29.13 -19.02
C MET A 1 -38.89 -29.21 -18.58
N ALA A 2 -38.22 -28.07 -18.41
CA ALA A 2 -36.79 -28.03 -18.07
C ALA A 2 -36.58 -27.99 -16.55
N LYS A 3 -35.77 -28.93 -16.05
CA LYS A 3 -35.49 -29.15 -14.63
C LYS A 3 -34.52 -28.08 -14.11
N ARG A 4 -34.93 -27.31 -13.10
CA ARG A 4 -34.07 -26.40 -12.33
C ARG A 4 -33.17 -27.21 -11.40
N ILE A 5 -31.88 -27.27 -11.70
CA ILE A 5 -30.86 -27.71 -10.73
C ILE A 5 -30.25 -26.43 -10.16
N MET A 6 -30.81 -25.95 -9.06
CA MET A 6 -30.20 -24.90 -8.24
C MET A 6 -29.05 -25.54 -7.45
N ALA A 7 -27.84 -25.46 -7.98
CA ALA A 7 -26.63 -25.73 -7.21
C ALA A 7 -26.43 -24.59 -6.22
N GLY A 8 -26.80 -24.81 -4.96
CA GLY A 8 -26.44 -23.93 -3.85
C GLY A 8 -24.93 -23.81 -3.77
N ARG A 9 -24.38 -22.68 -4.22
CA ARG A 9 -22.98 -22.32 -3.96
C ARG A 9 -22.88 -22.02 -2.46
N SER A 10 -22.29 -22.95 -1.72
CA SER A 10 -21.78 -22.70 -0.38
C SER A 10 -20.94 -21.42 -0.42
N THR A 11 -21.44 -20.39 0.23
CA THR A 11 -20.65 -19.19 0.56
C THR A 11 -19.43 -19.63 1.36
N PRO A 12 -18.20 -19.28 0.95
CA PRO A 12 -17.07 -19.43 1.84
C PRO A 12 -17.32 -18.52 3.05
N GLN A 13 -17.39 -19.10 4.24
CA GLN A 13 -17.42 -18.32 5.47
C GLN A 13 -16.10 -17.55 5.55
N SER A 14 -16.19 -16.24 5.35
CA SER A 14 -15.12 -15.30 5.65
C SER A 14 -14.72 -15.49 7.11
N PRO A 15 -13.45 -15.78 7.42
CA PRO A 15 -12.99 -15.76 8.79
C PRO A 15 -13.22 -14.35 9.31
N ARG A 16 -14.18 -14.22 10.22
CA ARG A 16 -14.45 -13.02 11.00
C ARG A 16 -13.17 -12.67 11.74
N ARG A 17 -12.33 -11.84 11.10
CA ARG A 17 -11.09 -11.35 11.67
C ARG A 17 -11.51 -10.47 12.85
N THR A 18 -11.33 -11.02 14.04
CA THR A 18 -11.42 -10.29 15.29
C THR A 18 -10.62 -9.00 15.14
N THR A 19 -11.27 -7.89 15.48
CA THR A 19 -10.72 -6.55 15.55
C THR A 19 -9.57 -6.50 16.56
N SER A 20 -8.40 -6.92 16.12
CA SER A 20 -7.11 -6.36 16.49
C SER A 20 -6.39 -6.17 15.16
N GLY A 21 -6.70 -5.06 14.47
CA GLY A 21 -5.85 -4.66 13.36
C GLY A 21 -4.42 -4.57 13.88
N PRO A 22 -3.39 -4.96 13.09
CA PRO A 22 -2.04 -4.62 13.48
C PRO A 22 -2.04 -3.12 13.70
N ALA A 23 -1.69 -2.66 14.91
CA ALA A 23 -1.41 -1.27 15.12
C ALA A 23 -0.42 -0.91 14.01
N VAL A 24 -0.81 -0.05 13.06
CA VAL A 24 0.14 0.49 12.10
C VAL A 24 1.25 1.06 12.96
N PRO A 25 2.44 0.45 12.97
CA PRO A 25 3.45 0.86 13.93
C PRO A 25 3.79 2.30 13.59
N THR A 26 3.48 3.20 14.51
CA THR A 26 3.85 4.60 14.39
C THR A 26 5.38 4.63 14.24
N PRO A 27 5.95 5.37 13.27
CA PRO A 27 7.39 5.37 13.01
C PRO A 27 8.23 5.60 14.27
N ALA A 28 7.71 6.37 15.22
CA ALA A 28 8.36 6.68 16.49
C ALA A 28 8.62 5.49 17.43
N THR A 29 7.97 4.33 17.22
CA THR A 29 8.11 3.15 18.10
C THR A 29 8.88 2.00 17.45
N LEU A 30 9.32 2.15 16.19
CA LEU A 30 10.04 1.10 15.46
C LEU A 30 11.52 1.04 15.85
N ALA A 31 12.07 -0.17 15.90
CA ALA A 31 13.52 -0.33 15.96
C ALA A 31 14.15 0.20 14.65
N PRO A 32 15.40 0.70 14.66
CA PRO A 32 16.03 1.26 13.45
C PRO A 32 16.07 0.29 12.25
N ASP A 33 16.27 -1.00 12.50
CA ASP A 33 16.28 -2.03 11.46
C ASP A 33 14.86 -2.29 10.90
N GLU A 34 13.84 -2.35 11.77
CA GLU A 34 12.44 -2.49 11.34
C GLU A 34 11.96 -1.28 10.56
N ALA A 35 12.41 -0.07 10.94
CA ALA A 35 12.12 1.17 10.22
C ALA A 35 12.77 1.16 8.82
N ARG A 36 13.97 0.58 8.68
CA ARG A 36 14.64 0.42 7.39
C ARG A 36 13.92 -0.59 6.50
N ASP A 37 13.52 -1.75 7.03
CA ASP A 37 12.76 -2.73 6.26
C ASP A 37 11.44 -2.11 5.76
N LEU A 38 10.75 -1.37 6.63
CA LEU A 38 9.52 -0.67 6.26
C LEU A 38 9.77 0.44 5.23
N LEU A 39 10.89 1.16 5.33
CA LEU A 39 11.30 2.16 4.34
C LEU A 39 11.47 1.53 2.96
N GLU A 40 12.18 0.40 2.88
CA GLU A 40 12.40 -0.32 1.61
C GLU A 40 11.07 -0.76 0.98
N ILE A 41 10.13 -1.25 1.80
CA ILE A 41 8.78 -1.58 1.36
C ILE A 41 8.04 -0.36 0.81
N LYS A 42 8.08 0.77 1.52
CA LYS A 42 7.40 2.01 1.11
C LYS A 42 7.98 2.58 -0.19
N LEU A 43 9.31 2.55 -0.35
CA LEU A 43 9.97 2.97 -1.57
C LEU A 43 9.62 2.05 -2.76
N ALA A 44 9.52 0.74 -2.55
CA ALA A 44 9.08 -0.19 -3.59
C ALA A 44 7.62 0.08 -4.02
N GLN A 45 6.74 0.39 -3.08
CA GLN A 45 5.35 0.79 -3.36
C GLN A 45 5.29 2.10 -4.16
N LEU A 46 6.05 3.11 -3.73
CA LEU A 46 6.14 4.39 -4.44
C LEU A 46 6.69 4.20 -5.86
N ASN A 47 7.76 3.40 -6.02
CA ASN A 47 8.35 3.12 -7.32
C ASN A 47 7.35 2.42 -8.25
N SER A 48 6.65 1.40 -7.75
CA SER A 48 5.62 0.69 -8.52
C SER A 48 4.48 1.61 -8.94
N LEU A 49 4.03 2.49 -8.05
CA LEU A 49 3.00 3.48 -8.35
C LEU A 49 3.44 4.46 -9.44
N LEU A 50 4.64 5.02 -9.33
CA LEU A 50 5.20 5.93 -10.33
C LEU A 50 5.45 5.22 -11.67
N TRP A 51 5.82 3.95 -11.65
CA TRP A 51 5.93 3.14 -12.84
C TRP A 51 4.58 2.97 -13.54
N CYS A 52 3.49 2.76 -12.80
CA CYS A 52 2.15 2.75 -13.38
C CYS A 52 1.71 4.13 -13.90
N CYS A 53 2.19 5.22 -13.32
CA CYS A 53 1.86 6.57 -13.78
C CYS A 53 2.58 6.94 -15.10
N TYR A 54 3.82 6.49 -15.30
CA TYR A 54 4.68 7.02 -16.37
C TYR A 54 5.41 5.96 -17.20
N GLY A 55 5.51 4.72 -16.72
CA GLY A 55 6.53 3.75 -17.15
C GLY A 55 6.07 2.66 -18.12
N ASP A 56 4.77 2.38 -18.23
CA ASP A 56 4.30 1.28 -19.10
C ASP A 56 3.84 1.74 -20.50
N GLY A 57 3.75 3.06 -20.73
CA GLY A 57 3.35 3.64 -22.01
C GLY A 57 1.95 3.22 -22.50
N ASN A 58 1.11 2.63 -21.64
CA ASN A 58 -0.21 2.13 -22.02
C ASN A 58 -1.32 3.19 -21.93
N GLY A 59 -0.97 4.42 -21.52
CA GLY A 59 -1.91 5.54 -21.42
C GLY A 59 -2.87 5.45 -20.24
N TRP A 60 -2.72 4.47 -19.33
CA TRP A 60 -3.62 4.28 -18.20
C TRP A 60 -3.68 5.54 -17.34
N PHE A 61 -2.54 6.17 -17.05
CA PHE A 61 -2.53 7.41 -16.28
C PHE A 61 -3.31 8.54 -16.97
N GLU A 62 -3.14 8.69 -18.28
CA GLU A 62 -3.84 9.68 -19.09
C GLU A 62 -5.35 9.42 -19.18
N GLU A 63 -5.74 8.14 -19.26
CA GLU A 63 -7.11 7.66 -19.38
C GLU A 63 -7.88 7.66 -18.05
N ALA A 64 -7.18 7.60 -16.91
CA ALA A 64 -7.80 7.52 -15.59
C ALA A 64 -8.60 8.79 -15.21
N GLY A 65 -8.41 9.89 -15.95
CA GLY A 65 -9.08 11.16 -15.72
C GLY A 65 -8.48 11.97 -14.57
N GLU A 66 -8.72 13.28 -14.56
CA GLU A 66 -8.05 14.24 -13.66
C GLU A 66 -8.18 13.89 -12.17
N LYS A 67 -9.39 13.52 -11.71
CA LYS A 67 -9.59 13.18 -10.29
C LYS A 67 -8.82 11.92 -9.88
N HIS A 68 -8.75 10.91 -10.73
CA HIS A 68 -8.01 9.69 -10.39
C HIS A 68 -6.51 9.95 -10.33
N ARG A 69 -5.99 10.74 -11.28
CA ARG A 69 -4.60 11.21 -11.25
C ARG A 69 -4.27 12.00 -9.99
N ASP A 70 -5.14 12.90 -9.56
CA ASP A 70 -4.98 13.64 -8.30
C ASP A 70 -4.89 12.70 -7.09
N TYR A 71 -5.75 11.67 -7.02
CA TYR A 71 -5.65 10.67 -5.95
C TYR A 71 -4.35 9.88 -6.01
N MET A 72 -3.88 9.49 -7.20
CA MET A 72 -2.60 8.79 -7.35
C MET A 72 -1.41 9.64 -6.90
N LEU A 73 -1.41 10.93 -7.28
CA LEU A 73 -0.39 11.88 -6.84
C LEU A 73 -0.45 12.11 -5.33
N TRP A 74 -1.65 12.17 -4.75
CA TRP A 74 -1.83 12.28 -3.30
C TRP A 74 -1.27 11.05 -2.57
N ILE A 75 -1.53 9.83 -3.07
CA ILE A 75 -0.96 8.59 -2.51
C ILE A 75 0.57 8.60 -2.63
N ALA A 76 1.12 9.03 -3.77
CA ALA A 76 2.56 9.13 -3.97
C ALA A 76 3.19 10.11 -2.98
N ALA A 77 2.56 11.27 -2.75
CA ALA A 77 3.02 12.27 -1.78
C ALA A 77 2.97 11.74 -0.34
N ASP A 78 1.93 11.00 0.03
CA ASP A 78 1.82 10.41 1.36
C ASP A 78 2.88 9.31 1.59
N LEU A 79 3.10 8.43 0.60
CA LEU A 79 4.16 7.43 0.63
C LEU A 79 5.56 8.07 0.74
N ALA A 80 5.81 9.18 0.03
CA ALA A 80 7.08 9.90 0.12
C ALA A 80 7.31 10.49 1.53
N ARG A 81 6.27 11.05 2.14
CA ARG A 81 6.33 11.57 3.52
C ARG A 81 6.56 10.46 4.55
N GLU A 82 5.89 9.32 4.38
CA GLU A 82 6.14 8.14 5.21
C GLU A 82 7.58 7.64 5.08
N ALA A 83 8.13 7.61 3.86
CA ALA A 83 9.51 7.25 3.61
C ALA A 83 10.51 8.21 4.29
N GLU A 84 10.28 9.52 4.24
CA GLU A 84 11.12 10.49 4.98
C GLU A 84 11.14 10.21 6.49
N MET A 85 9.96 10.00 7.09
CA MET A 85 9.87 9.69 8.53
C MET A 85 10.63 8.40 8.89
N LEU A 86 10.54 7.36 8.07
CA LEU A 86 11.24 6.09 8.30
C LEU A 86 12.75 6.21 8.08
N LEU A 87 13.19 7.06 7.13
CA LEU A 87 14.60 7.37 6.92
C LEU A 87 15.21 8.06 8.15
N GLU A 88 14.51 9.02 8.74
CA GLU A 88 14.96 9.69 9.97
C GLU A 88 15.09 8.72 11.15
N VAL A 89 14.10 7.84 11.34
CA VAL A 89 14.10 6.83 12.41
C VAL A 89 15.21 5.80 12.22
N SER A 90 15.40 5.29 11.00
CA SER A 90 16.46 4.31 10.69
C SER A 90 17.87 4.92 10.82
N GLY A 91 18.04 6.21 10.49
CA GLY A 91 19.31 6.92 10.65
C GLY A 91 19.70 7.18 12.11
N ARG A 92 18.72 7.26 13.02
CA ARG A 92 18.94 7.56 14.45
C ARG A 92 19.68 6.45 15.20
N GLY A 93 19.65 5.20 14.71
CA GLY A 93 20.41 4.08 15.28
C GLY A 93 21.92 4.11 14.98
N ARG A 94 22.37 5.01 14.10
CA ARG A 94 23.76 5.05 13.61
C ARG A 94 24.66 6.07 14.31
N ALA A 95 24.11 6.85 15.24
CA ALA A 95 24.78 7.97 15.91
C ALA A 95 25.16 7.68 17.39
N GLY A 96 25.16 6.41 17.81
CA GLY A 96 25.51 5.97 19.17
C GLY A 96 26.82 5.20 19.22
#